data_AF-A0A956CSM5-F1
#
_entry.id   AF-A0A956CSM5-F1
#
_cell.length_a   1.000
_cell.length_b   1.000
_cell.length_c   1.000
_cell.angle_alpha   90.00
_cell.angle_beta   90.00
_cell.angle_gamma   90.00
#
_symmetry.space_group_name_H-M   'P 1'
#
loop_
_entity.id
_entity.type
_entity.pdbx_description
1 polymer ?
#
loop_
_entity_poly.entity_id
_entity_poly.type
_entity_poly.pdbx_seq_one_letter_code
_entity_poly.pdbx_strand_id
1 'polypeptide(L)'
;MGDRMKVHLRVRRIGGRTLRVLTLRPGTDVRFSANHFHSTWHVVSSFQGGRLLAHLLWGLAFQRKPGTLFVLHGPHLSPTPFDADPSPPIVLVPRRLTGFDATLGKALRHALPTLGPPDCTVRWQSHGLGRAVAAPTPPRWEIARDERARSLGGCVCLDGSPEALRKLAIHVADMRTGREGRSDYLPFAEHGRTWFPDGEVQLFDEYDRMVSVAREARRRVVDRPAEASSTGCPQDALRMRVWREVPVVLEKRGWKDLRERARPPSG
;
A
#
# COMPACT_ATOMS: atom_id res chain seq x y z
N MET A 1 -18.36 0.53 1.24
CA MET A 1 -17.73 1.65 1.97
C MET A 1 -18.43 2.91 1.52
N GLY A 2 -18.86 3.80 2.42
CA GLY A 2 -19.66 4.97 2.04
C GLY A 2 -18.94 6.29 2.34
N ASP A 3 -19.47 7.40 1.82
CA ASP A 3 -18.99 8.80 1.96
C ASP A 3 -18.84 9.31 3.41
N ARG A 4 -19.08 8.44 4.41
CA ARG A 4 -19.18 8.76 5.83
C ARG A 4 -18.23 7.94 6.69
N MET A 5 -17.08 7.55 6.14
CA MET A 5 -16.04 6.87 6.92
C MET A 5 -15.59 7.72 8.11
N LYS A 6 -15.34 7.09 9.26
CA LYS A 6 -14.78 7.73 10.45
C LYS A 6 -13.31 7.38 10.58
N VAL A 7 -12.47 8.35 10.87
CA VAL A 7 -11.01 8.18 11.04
C VAL A 7 -10.56 8.87 12.33
N HIS A 8 -9.45 8.41 12.90
CA HIS A 8 -8.87 8.96 14.11
C HIS A 8 -7.87 10.06 13.76
N LEU A 9 -8.01 11.22 14.40
CA LEU A 9 -7.08 12.34 14.26
C LEU A 9 -6.20 12.45 15.52
N ARG A 10 -4.91 12.67 15.30
CA ARG A 10 -3.94 13.07 16.32
C ARG A 10 -3.16 14.28 15.86
N VAL A 11 -3.06 15.28 16.70
CA VAL A 11 -2.24 16.47 16.50
C VAL A 11 -1.02 16.31 17.40
N ARG A 12 0.14 16.04 16.80
CA ARG A 12 1.37 15.71 17.54
C ARG A 12 2.54 16.51 17.01
N ARG A 13 3.49 16.83 17.89
CA ARG A 13 4.79 17.37 17.47
C ARG A 13 5.72 16.20 17.16
N ILE A 14 6.07 16.02 15.89
CA ILE A 14 6.88 14.91 15.37
C ILE A 14 7.97 15.50 14.48
N GLY A 15 9.24 15.16 14.72
CA GLY A 15 10.36 15.69 13.95
C GLY A 15 10.43 17.22 13.98
N GLY A 16 10.09 17.84 15.11
CA GLY A 16 10.05 19.30 15.29
C GLY A 16 8.85 20.01 14.65
N ARG A 17 7.94 19.27 13.98
CA ARG A 17 6.79 19.83 13.24
C ARG A 17 5.47 19.40 13.87
N THR A 18 4.47 20.28 13.85
CA THR A 18 3.10 19.92 14.23
C THR A 18 2.44 19.18 13.07
N LEU A 19 2.15 17.89 13.27
CA LEU A 19 1.47 17.04 12.30
C LEU A 19 0.04 16.75 12.75
N ARG A 20 -0.85 16.67 11.76
CA ARG A 20 -2.23 16.19 11.89
C ARG A 20 -2.26 14.80 11.27
N VAL A 21 -1.99 13.81 12.11
CA VAL A 21 -1.86 12.40 11.73
C VAL A 21 -3.25 11.75 11.74
N LEU A 22 -3.75 11.43 10.55
CA LEU A 22 -5.00 10.69 10.37
C LEU A 22 -4.70 9.20 10.24
N THR A 23 -5.52 8.37 10.88
CA THR A 23 -5.37 6.90 10.88
C THR A 23 -6.73 6.23 10.82
N LEU A 24 -6.77 5.01 10.29
CA LEU A 24 -7.99 4.19 10.35
C LEU A 24 -8.34 3.84 11.80
N ARG A 25 -9.62 3.63 12.07
CA ARG A 25 -10.09 3.13 13.37
C ARG A 25 -9.67 1.67 13.52
N PRO A 26 -9.41 1.17 14.75
CA PRO A 26 -9.05 -0.24 14.97
C PRO A 26 -10.05 -1.24 14.39
N GLY A 27 -11.35 -0.92 14.38
CA GLY A 27 -12.41 -1.77 13.82
C GLY A 27 -12.57 -1.70 12.29
N THR A 28 -11.71 -0.99 11.56
CA THR A 28 -11.73 -1.03 10.09
C THR A 28 -11.08 -2.32 9.62
N ASP A 29 -11.87 -3.26 9.11
CA ASP A 29 -11.38 -4.54 8.60
C ASP A 29 -10.92 -4.44 7.14
N VAL A 30 -9.78 -3.77 6.95
CA VAL A 30 -9.07 -3.68 5.67
C VAL A 30 -7.58 -3.69 5.97
N ARG A 31 -6.81 -4.44 5.17
CA ARG A 31 -5.36 -4.54 5.33
C ARG A 31 -4.65 -4.15 4.05
N PHE A 32 -3.47 -3.57 4.22
CA PHE A 32 -2.57 -3.21 3.13
C PHE A 32 -1.20 -3.83 3.37
N SER A 33 -0.41 -3.93 2.32
CA SER A 33 1.01 -4.22 2.40
C SER A 33 1.77 -3.32 1.45
N ALA A 34 3.04 -3.06 1.78
CA ALA A 34 3.94 -2.34 0.89
C ALA A 34 5.04 -3.30 0.45
N ASN A 35 5.20 -3.48 -0.85
CA ASN A 35 6.18 -4.39 -1.44
C ASN A 35 7.16 -3.58 -2.29
N HIS A 36 8.45 -3.94 -2.27
CA HIS A 36 9.44 -3.34 -3.16
C HIS A 36 9.87 -4.38 -4.19
N PHE A 37 9.46 -4.18 -5.44
CA PHE A 37 9.74 -5.12 -6.53
C PHE A 37 9.88 -4.36 -7.85
N HIS A 38 10.70 -4.87 -8.77
CA HIS A 38 11.05 -4.16 -10.03
C HIS A 38 11.53 -2.71 -9.82
N SER A 39 12.34 -2.48 -8.78
CA SER A 39 12.89 -1.17 -8.41
C SER A 39 11.83 -0.11 -8.09
N THR A 40 10.61 -0.52 -7.74
CA THR A 40 9.52 0.39 -7.40
C THR A 40 8.71 -0.12 -6.20
N TRP A 41 7.93 0.78 -5.61
CA TRP A 41 7.09 0.48 -4.45
C TRP A 41 5.64 0.22 -4.87
N HIS A 42 5.13 -0.92 -4.43
CA HIS A 42 3.75 -1.33 -4.65
C HIS A 42 2.94 -1.20 -3.36
N VAL A 43 1.78 -0.57 -3.44
CA VAL A 43 0.74 -0.66 -2.41
C VAL A 43 -0.23 -1.76 -2.81
N VAL A 44 -0.31 -2.80 -1.98
CA VAL A 44 -1.03 -4.02 -2.30
C VAL A 44 -2.17 -4.24 -1.31
N SER A 45 -3.36 -4.57 -1.80
CA SER A 45 -4.54 -4.85 -0.97
C SER A 45 -5.59 -5.69 -1.70
N SER A 46 -6.75 -5.87 -1.08
CA SER A 46 -7.95 -6.39 -1.72
C SER A 46 -8.71 -5.29 -2.47
N PHE A 47 -9.69 -5.63 -3.31
CA PHE A 47 -10.57 -4.64 -3.93
C PHE A 47 -11.39 -3.81 -2.92
N GLN A 48 -11.67 -4.35 -1.73
CA GLN A 48 -12.23 -3.55 -0.64
C GLN A 48 -11.24 -2.51 -0.14
N GLY A 49 -9.95 -2.87 -0.05
CA GLY A 49 -8.91 -1.92 0.30
C GLY A 49 -8.57 -0.91 -0.80
N GLY A 50 -8.68 -1.29 -2.07
CA GLY A 50 -8.63 -0.34 -3.20
C GLY A 50 -9.71 0.73 -3.06
N ARG A 51 -10.97 0.33 -2.83
CA ARG A 51 -12.07 1.27 -2.57
C ARG A 51 -11.79 2.20 -1.38
N LEU A 52 -11.26 1.65 -0.28
CA LEU A 52 -10.83 2.48 0.86
C LEU A 52 -9.74 3.49 0.46
N LEU A 53 -8.70 3.03 -0.22
CA LEU A 53 -7.59 3.86 -0.66
C LEU A 53 -8.09 4.99 -1.55
N ALA A 54 -9.02 4.73 -2.48
CA ALA A 54 -9.64 5.75 -3.30
C ALA A 54 -10.34 6.83 -2.47
N HIS A 55 -11.15 6.45 -1.47
CA HIS A 55 -11.78 7.42 -0.56
C HIS A 55 -10.75 8.24 0.26
N LEU A 56 -9.64 7.62 0.67
CA LEU A 56 -8.55 8.30 1.39
C LEU A 56 -7.83 9.31 0.50
N LEU A 57 -7.44 8.91 -0.70
CA LEU A 57 -6.78 9.78 -1.68
C LEU A 57 -7.69 10.96 -2.07
N TRP A 58 -8.97 10.68 -2.36
CA TRP A 58 -9.96 11.69 -2.69
C TRP A 58 -10.11 12.72 -1.57
N GLY A 59 -10.34 12.28 -0.32
CA GLY A 59 -10.50 13.21 0.80
C GLY A 59 -9.25 14.04 1.08
N LEU A 60 -8.05 13.46 0.87
CA LEU A 60 -6.79 14.18 1.04
C LEU A 60 -6.60 15.26 -0.03
N ALA A 61 -7.06 15.03 -1.25
CA ALA A 61 -6.98 16.00 -2.33
C ALA A 61 -7.71 17.32 -2.02
N PHE A 62 -8.75 17.29 -1.18
CA PHE A 62 -9.51 18.48 -0.77
C PHE A 62 -9.09 19.03 0.60
N GLN A 63 -8.06 18.46 1.23
CA GLN A 63 -7.56 18.96 2.50
C GLN A 63 -6.93 20.36 2.32
N ARG A 64 -7.11 21.22 3.31
CA ARG A 64 -6.59 22.60 3.33
C ARG A 64 -5.72 22.93 4.54
N LYS A 65 -5.65 22.03 5.53
CA LYS A 65 -4.86 22.23 6.75
C LYS A 65 -3.42 21.71 6.57
N PRO A 66 -2.39 22.57 6.67
CA PRO A 66 -0.99 22.15 6.62
C PRO A 66 -0.66 21.10 7.68
N GLY A 67 0.37 20.29 7.41
CA GLY A 67 0.80 19.22 8.30
C GLY A 67 -0.16 18.03 8.34
N THR A 68 -1.19 18.00 7.51
CA THR A 68 -2.12 16.85 7.41
C THR A 68 -1.53 15.75 6.54
N LEU A 69 -1.57 14.53 7.06
CA LEU A 69 -1.23 13.30 6.34
C LEU A 69 -2.10 12.14 6.84
N PHE A 70 -2.19 11.09 6.04
CA PHE A 70 -2.85 9.85 6.44
C PHE A 70 -1.83 8.73 6.59
N VAL A 71 -1.94 7.90 7.62
CA VAL A 71 -1.03 6.78 7.87
C VAL A 71 -1.82 5.48 7.98
N LEU A 72 -1.41 4.50 7.17
CA LEU A 72 -1.77 3.09 7.33
C LEU A 72 -0.62 2.40 8.10
N HIS A 73 -0.92 1.91 9.29
CA HIS A 73 0.06 1.27 10.17
C HIS A 73 -0.59 0.26 11.12
N GLY A 74 0.26 -0.49 11.83
CA GLY A 74 -0.16 -1.42 12.87
C GLY A 74 -1.09 -2.51 12.33
N PRO A 75 -2.29 -2.71 12.91
CA PRO A 75 -3.20 -3.79 12.51
C PRO A 75 -3.74 -3.67 11.08
N HIS A 76 -3.61 -2.49 10.47
CA HIS A 76 -4.02 -2.22 9.08
C HIS A 76 -2.95 -2.61 8.07
N LEU A 77 -1.82 -3.13 8.53
CA LEU A 77 -0.77 -3.69 7.69
C LEU A 77 -0.68 -5.20 7.85
N SER A 78 -0.59 -5.88 6.71
CA SER A 78 -0.14 -7.27 6.64
C SER A 78 1.29 -7.32 6.10
N PRO A 79 2.04 -8.39 6.37
CA PRO A 79 3.20 -8.75 5.57
C PRO A 79 2.85 -8.82 4.08
N THR A 80 3.85 -8.76 3.20
CA THR A 80 3.59 -8.87 1.76
C THR A 80 2.87 -10.20 1.45
N PRO A 81 1.96 -10.23 0.46
CA PRO A 81 1.25 -11.44 0.07
C PRO A 81 2.12 -12.43 -0.73
N PHE A 82 3.41 -12.14 -0.93
CA PHE A 82 4.31 -12.92 -1.78
C PHE A 82 5.36 -13.70 -0.97
N ASP A 83 6.01 -13.03 -0.01
CA ASP A 83 7.09 -13.60 0.81
C ASP A 83 6.89 -13.43 2.33
N ALA A 84 5.79 -12.77 2.72
CA ALA A 84 5.53 -12.38 4.09
C ALA A 84 6.66 -11.56 4.75
N ASP A 85 7.42 -10.78 3.97
CA ASP A 85 8.26 -9.71 4.51
C ASP A 85 7.37 -8.67 5.24
N PRO A 86 7.84 -8.11 6.37
CA PRO A 86 7.08 -7.08 7.08
C PRO A 86 6.86 -5.83 6.21
N SER A 87 5.62 -5.35 6.15
CA SER A 87 5.33 -4.09 5.45
C SER A 87 5.74 -2.87 6.26
N PRO A 88 6.45 -1.90 5.67
CA PRO A 88 6.65 -0.59 6.29
C PRO A 88 5.32 0.19 6.37
N PRO A 89 5.21 1.21 7.25
CA PRO A 89 4.09 2.15 7.26
C PRO A 89 3.89 2.80 5.90
N ILE A 90 2.63 2.90 5.47
CA ILE A 90 2.25 3.60 4.24
C ILE A 90 1.69 4.96 4.62
N VAL A 91 2.25 6.03 4.04
CA VAL A 91 1.89 7.42 4.33
C VAL A 91 1.35 8.06 3.07
N LEU A 92 0.16 8.63 3.14
CA LEU A 92 -0.47 9.38 2.06
C LEU A 92 -0.32 10.88 2.34
N VAL A 93 0.27 11.63 1.41
CA VAL A 93 0.68 13.02 1.61
C VAL A 93 0.17 13.95 0.49
N PRO A 94 -0.58 15.01 0.83
CA PRO A 94 -0.88 16.08 -0.12
C PRO A 94 0.36 16.99 -0.26
N ARG A 95 1.20 16.76 -1.28
CA ARG A 95 2.58 17.29 -1.38
C ARG A 95 2.67 18.81 -1.24
N ARG A 96 1.72 19.56 -1.80
CA ARG A 96 1.70 21.04 -1.76
C ARG A 96 1.32 21.61 -0.40
N LEU A 97 0.73 20.79 0.48
CA LEU A 97 0.20 21.21 1.77
C LEU A 97 1.04 20.71 2.95
N THR A 98 1.67 19.55 2.79
CA THR A 98 2.50 18.91 3.82
C THR A 98 3.78 18.42 3.17
N GLY A 99 4.89 19.15 3.38
CA GLY A 99 6.20 18.64 3.00
C GLY A 99 6.55 17.40 3.81
N PHE A 100 6.97 16.32 3.15
CA PHE A 100 7.32 15.05 3.79
C PHE A 100 8.64 14.55 3.19
N ASP A 101 9.67 14.46 4.04
CA ASP A 101 11.02 14.06 3.68
C ASP A 101 11.47 12.84 4.50
N ALA A 102 12.68 12.33 4.25
CA ALA A 102 13.21 11.18 4.95
C ALA A 102 13.38 11.40 6.47
N THR A 103 13.70 12.63 6.88
CA THR A 103 13.87 13.00 8.29
C THR A 103 12.54 12.93 9.03
N LEU A 104 11.50 13.55 8.46
CA LEU A 104 10.15 13.51 9.00
C LEU A 104 9.57 12.09 8.94
N GLY A 105 9.83 11.35 7.87
CA GLY A 105 9.43 9.94 7.74
C GLY A 105 10.01 9.06 8.83
N LYS A 106 11.31 9.23 9.12
CA LYS A 106 12.00 8.53 10.22
C LYS A 106 11.39 8.91 11.56
N ALA A 107 11.20 10.20 11.82
CA ALA A 107 10.60 10.67 13.08
C ALA A 107 9.17 10.14 13.26
N LEU A 108 8.36 10.16 12.19
CA LEU A 108 7.00 9.62 12.20
C LEU A 108 7.01 8.13 12.51
N ARG A 109 7.84 7.34 11.83
CA ARG A 109 7.98 5.89 12.06
C ARG A 109 8.28 5.56 13.51
N HIS A 110 9.21 6.29 14.14
CA HIS A 110 9.55 6.09 15.55
C HIS A 110 8.41 6.48 16.50
N ALA A 111 7.60 7.48 16.13
CA ALA A 111 6.47 7.92 16.93
C ALA A 111 5.22 7.01 16.81
N LEU A 112 5.08 6.22 15.74
CA LEU A 112 3.87 5.40 15.50
C LEU A 112 3.46 4.49 16.67
N PRO A 113 4.38 3.75 17.33
CA PRO A 113 4.01 2.90 18.46
C PRO A 113 3.52 3.67 19.68
N THR A 114 3.90 4.95 19.81
CA THR A 114 3.65 5.79 20.99
C THR A 114 2.77 7.00 20.68
N LEU A 115 2.02 6.98 19.58
CA LEU A 115 1.12 8.07 19.17
C LEU A 115 0.04 8.43 20.20
N GLY A 116 -0.26 7.52 21.12
CA GLY A 116 -1.28 7.68 22.16
C GLY A 116 -2.72 7.57 21.62
N PRO A 117 -3.72 7.88 22.47
CA PRO A 117 -5.12 7.92 22.05
C PRO A 117 -5.36 8.99 20.97
N PRO A 118 -6.41 8.86 20.14
CA PRO A 118 -6.82 9.93 19.24
C PRO A 118 -7.31 11.15 20.02
N ASP A 119 -7.05 12.35 19.52
CA ASP A 119 -7.62 13.57 20.11
C ASP A 119 -9.12 13.67 19.79
N CYS A 120 -9.50 13.22 18.58
CA CYS A 120 -10.89 13.08 18.21
C CYS A 120 -11.08 12.08 17.07
N THR A 121 -12.34 11.70 16.85
CA THR A 121 -12.76 11.01 15.63
C THR A 121 -13.34 12.03 14.66
N VAL A 122 -12.81 12.08 13.44
CA VAL A 122 -13.34 12.93 12.37
C VAL A 122 -14.07 12.10 11.35
N ARG A 123 -15.12 12.70 10.77
CA ARG A 123 -15.77 12.13 9.60
C ARG A 123 -14.96 12.49 8.37
N TRP A 124 -14.45 11.47 7.71
CA TRP A 124 -13.68 11.59 6.48
C TRP A 124 -14.61 11.89 5.33
N GLN A 125 -14.43 13.06 4.73
CA GLN A 125 -15.28 13.52 3.64
C GLN A 125 -14.67 13.08 2.32
N SER A 126 -15.43 12.27 1.57
CA SER A 126 -15.05 11.82 0.24
C SER A 126 -16.19 12.01 -0.78
N HIS A 127 -17.10 12.95 -0.48
CA HIS A 127 -18.22 13.28 -1.35
C HIS A 127 -17.75 13.62 -2.76
N GLY A 128 -18.56 13.24 -3.75
CA GLY A 128 -18.28 13.47 -5.16
C GLY A 128 -17.41 12.40 -5.81
N LEU A 129 -16.74 11.52 -5.04
CA LEU A 129 -15.96 10.42 -5.62
C LEU A 129 -16.85 9.52 -6.48
N GLY A 130 -18.03 9.11 -5.98
CA GLY A 130 -18.95 8.26 -6.75
C GLY A 130 -19.39 8.89 -8.07
N ARG A 131 -19.66 10.21 -8.08
CA ARG A 131 -19.98 10.95 -9.32
C ARG A 131 -18.79 11.01 -10.27
N ALA A 132 -17.58 11.21 -9.74
CA ALA A 132 -16.36 11.26 -10.55
C ALA A 132 -16.01 9.92 -11.19
N VAL A 133 -16.25 8.80 -10.48
CA VAL A 133 -16.07 7.44 -10.99
C VAL A 133 -17.11 7.07 -12.04
N ALA A 134 -18.32 7.63 -11.96
CA ALA A 134 -19.37 7.42 -12.96
C ALA A 134 -19.16 8.21 -14.26
N ALA A 135 -18.29 9.23 -14.24
CA ALA A 135 -17.89 9.96 -15.44
C ALA A 135 -16.86 9.15 -16.25
N PRO A 136 -16.62 9.49 -17.54
CA PRO A 136 -15.54 8.89 -18.30
C PRO A 136 -14.21 8.99 -17.54
N THR A 137 -13.62 7.84 -17.21
CA THR A 137 -12.34 7.77 -16.51
C THR A 137 -11.29 8.52 -17.33
N PRO A 138 -10.53 9.47 -16.73
CA PRO A 138 -9.48 10.16 -17.45
C PRO A 138 -8.46 9.15 -17.98
N PRO A 139 -7.74 9.44 -19.08
CA PRO A 139 -6.73 8.54 -19.58
C PRO A 139 -5.63 8.26 -18.54
N ARG A 140 -5.20 6.99 -18.40
CA ARG A 140 -4.21 6.58 -17.38
C ARG A 140 -2.88 7.35 -17.45
N TRP A 141 -2.48 7.81 -18.65
CA TRP A 141 -1.25 8.59 -18.83
C TRP A 141 -1.31 9.99 -18.18
N GLU A 142 -2.49 10.47 -17.78
CA GLU A 142 -2.64 11.73 -17.04
C GLU A 142 -2.30 11.64 -15.55
N ILE A 143 -2.22 10.43 -14.97
CA ILE A 143 -1.82 10.16 -13.57
C ILE A 143 -0.28 10.19 -13.42
N ALA A 144 0.47 10.23 -14.52
CA ALA A 144 1.90 9.92 -14.45
C ALA A 144 2.74 11.13 -13.98
N ARG A 145 2.27 12.37 -14.11
CA ARG A 145 3.20 13.52 -14.06
C ARG A 145 3.55 14.01 -12.66
N ASP A 146 2.70 13.78 -11.66
CA ASP A 146 2.82 14.48 -10.38
C ASP A 146 2.78 13.55 -9.15
N GLU A 147 2.45 12.28 -9.29
CA GLU A 147 2.40 11.28 -8.23
C GLU A 147 3.77 10.64 -8.02
N ARG A 148 4.10 10.23 -6.77
CA ARG A 148 5.31 9.45 -6.48
C ARG A 148 5.07 8.45 -5.35
N ALA A 149 5.56 7.21 -5.50
CA ALA A 149 5.78 6.28 -4.39
C ALA A 149 7.28 6.20 -4.04
N ARG A 150 7.66 6.56 -2.81
CA ARG A 150 9.07 6.59 -2.40
C ARG A 150 9.27 6.03 -0.99
N SER A 151 10.40 5.38 -0.76
CA SER A 151 10.84 5.09 0.60
C SER A 151 11.44 6.34 1.23
N LEU A 152 10.81 6.86 2.29
CA LEU A 152 11.25 8.03 3.03
C LEU A 152 11.31 7.70 4.52
N GLY A 153 12.52 7.57 5.06
CA GLY A 153 12.73 7.34 6.49
C GLY A 153 12.19 6.01 7.02
N GLY A 154 12.07 4.99 6.15
CA GLY A 154 11.49 3.68 6.48
C GLY A 154 9.96 3.63 6.39
N CYS A 155 9.35 4.66 5.81
CA CYS A 155 7.94 4.67 5.40
C CYS A 155 7.84 4.62 3.88
N VAL A 156 6.79 4.01 3.35
CA VAL A 156 6.41 4.15 1.93
C VAL A 156 5.48 5.35 1.81
N CYS A 157 5.95 6.40 1.14
CA CYS A 157 5.22 7.63 0.94
C CYS A 157 4.60 7.67 -0.44
N LEU A 158 3.29 7.81 -0.47
CA LEU A 158 2.45 8.11 -1.63
C LEU A 158 2.13 9.60 -1.58
N ASP A 159 2.78 10.39 -2.42
CA ASP A 159 2.54 11.84 -2.49
C ASP A 159 2.09 12.29 -3.88
N GLY A 160 1.33 13.39 -3.91
CA GLY A 160 0.84 13.98 -5.15
C GLY A 160 0.26 15.38 -4.95
N SER A 161 0.06 16.11 -6.05
CA SER A 161 -0.75 17.33 -6.05
C SER A 161 -2.24 16.99 -5.81
N PRO A 162 -3.08 17.97 -5.41
CA PRO A 162 -4.52 17.74 -5.28
C PRO A 162 -5.15 17.13 -6.52
N GLU A 163 -4.73 17.55 -7.72
CA GLU A 163 -5.25 17.00 -8.97
C GLU A 163 -4.85 15.53 -9.16
N ALA A 164 -3.55 15.25 -8.98
CA ALA A 164 -2.97 13.91 -9.02
C ALA A 164 -3.70 12.94 -8.07
N LEU A 165 -3.86 13.32 -6.80
CA LEU A 165 -4.56 12.50 -5.81
C LEU A 165 -6.03 12.20 -6.21
N ARG A 166 -6.72 13.13 -6.91
CA ARG A 166 -8.08 12.87 -7.43
C ARG A 166 -8.06 11.89 -8.60
N LYS A 167 -7.14 12.06 -9.55
CA LYS A 167 -6.99 11.17 -10.70
C LYS A 167 -6.67 9.75 -10.21
N LEU A 168 -5.66 9.60 -9.35
CA LEU A 168 -5.32 8.32 -8.74
C LEU A 168 -6.50 7.72 -7.97
N ALA A 169 -7.26 8.52 -7.21
CA ALA A 169 -8.45 8.03 -6.52
C ALA A 169 -9.52 7.48 -7.47
N ILE A 170 -9.80 8.15 -8.59
CA ILE A 170 -10.77 7.69 -9.60
C ILE A 170 -10.31 6.36 -10.20
N HIS A 171 -9.04 6.28 -10.61
CA HIS A 171 -8.50 5.06 -11.21
C HIS A 171 -8.50 3.88 -10.24
N VAL A 172 -8.05 4.08 -9.00
CA VAL A 172 -8.08 3.02 -7.98
C VAL A 172 -9.51 2.57 -7.67
N ALA A 173 -10.50 3.47 -7.71
CA ALA A 173 -11.91 3.12 -7.52
C ALA A 173 -12.50 2.32 -8.69
N ASP A 174 -11.99 2.55 -9.91
CA ASP A 174 -12.45 1.86 -11.12
C ASP A 174 -11.70 0.54 -11.39
N MET A 175 -10.66 0.24 -10.60
CA MET A 175 -9.95 -1.05 -10.70
C MET A 175 -10.90 -2.22 -10.45
N ARG A 176 -10.86 -3.21 -11.34
CA ARG A 176 -11.75 -4.38 -11.36
C ARG A 176 -10.98 -5.62 -11.79
N THR A 177 -11.45 -6.78 -11.34
CA THR A 177 -11.03 -8.06 -11.89
C THR A 177 -11.35 -8.11 -13.38
N GLY A 178 -10.32 -8.20 -14.23
CA GLY A 178 -10.51 -8.42 -15.66
C GLY A 178 -11.10 -9.81 -15.97
N ARG A 179 -11.52 -10.03 -17.23
CA ARG A 179 -12.06 -11.34 -17.70
C ARG A 179 -11.08 -12.51 -17.52
N GLU A 180 -9.78 -12.24 -17.43
CA GLU A 180 -8.72 -13.27 -17.35
C GLU A 180 -7.98 -13.26 -16.00
N GLY A 181 -8.28 -12.34 -15.07
CA GLY A 181 -7.46 -12.10 -13.89
C GLY A 181 -8.27 -11.78 -12.63
N ARG A 182 -7.85 -12.38 -11.49
CA ARG A 182 -8.34 -12.06 -10.13
C ARG A 182 -7.53 -10.92 -9.47
N SER A 183 -6.86 -10.13 -10.31
CA SER A 183 -6.04 -8.99 -9.91
C SER A 183 -6.15 -7.87 -10.93
N ASP A 184 -5.85 -6.65 -10.48
CA ASP A 184 -5.71 -5.47 -11.31
C ASP A 184 -4.53 -4.65 -10.80
N TYR A 185 -3.87 -3.95 -11.73
CA TYR A 185 -2.63 -3.22 -11.50
C TYR A 185 -2.77 -1.84 -12.10
N LEU A 186 -2.49 -0.83 -11.28
CA LEU A 186 -2.49 0.56 -11.68
C LEU A 186 -1.10 1.15 -11.44
N PRO A 187 -0.27 1.25 -12.48
CA PRO A 187 0.95 2.03 -12.40
C PRO A 187 0.59 3.50 -12.20
N PHE A 188 1.35 4.19 -11.35
CA PHE A 188 1.25 5.63 -11.17
C PHE A 188 2.65 6.22 -11.02
N ALA A 189 2.82 7.48 -11.44
CA ALA A 189 4.11 8.14 -11.68
C ALA A 189 4.81 7.75 -13.00
N GLU A 190 5.27 8.77 -13.73
CA GLU A 190 6.08 8.71 -14.94
C GLU A 190 7.52 8.46 -14.53
N HIS A 191 8.15 7.45 -15.12
CA HIS A 191 9.58 7.25 -15.02
C HIS A 191 10.17 7.40 -16.42
N GLY A 192 11.35 8.01 -16.54
CA GLY A 192 11.98 8.32 -17.82
C GLY A 192 12.23 7.09 -18.73
N ARG A 193 13.47 6.57 -18.76
CA ARG A 193 13.92 5.56 -19.75
C ARG A 193 13.79 4.09 -19.31
N THR A 194 13.15 3.78 -18.19
CA THR A 194 13.00 2.40 -17.68
C THR A 194 11.59 1.86 -17.91
N TRP A 195 11.46 0.55 -18.02
CA TRP A 195 10.18 -0.14 -18.29
C TRP A 195 9.18 -0.11 -17.12
N PHE A 196 9.61 0.24 -15.89
CA PHE A 196 8.76 0.20 -14.69
C PHE A 196 8.50 1.61 -14.11
N PRO A 197 7.25 1.91 -13.69
CA PRO A 197 6.83 3.21 -13.15
C PRO A 197 7.20 3.41 -11.67
N ASP A 198 7.20 4.66 -11.21
CA ASP A 198 7.56 5.09 -9.84
C ASP A 198 6.42 4.90 -8.82
N GLY A 199 5.73 3.76 -8.92
CA GLY A 199 4.72 3.29 -7.98
C GLY A 199 3.65 2.44 -8.66
N GLU A 200 3.05 1.52 -7.91
CA GLU A 200 1.92 0.74 -8.38
C GLU A 200 0.91 0.46 -7.27
N VAL A 201 -0.38 0.52 -7.60
CA VAL A 201 -1.43 -0.09 -6.76
C VAL A 201 -1.76 -1.44 -7.34
N GLN A 202 -1.67 -2.48 -6.53
CA GLN A 202 -2.03 -3.85 -6.91
C GLN A 202 -3.20 -4.33 -6.07
N LEU A 203 -4.29 -4.72 -6.72
CA LEU A 203 -5.47 -5.26 -6.05
C LEU A 203 -5.62 -6.74 -6.39
N PHE A 204 -5.90 -7.56 -5.37
CA PHE A 204 -6.11 -9.00 -5.52
C PHE A 204 -7.41 -9.40 -4.83
N ASP A 205 -8.26 -10.20 -5.48
CA ASP A 205 -9.47 -10.75 -4.84
C ASP A 205 -9.12 -11.58 -3.61
N GLU A 206 -8.04 -12.37 -3.74
CA GLU A 206 -7.63 -13.36 -2.76
C GLU A 206 -6.51 -12.84 -1.86
N TYR A 207 -6.40 -11.52 -1.69
CA TYR A 207 -5.34 -10.86 -0.93
C TYR A 207 -5.07 -11.51 0.43
N ASP A 208 -6.08 -11.67 1.29
CA ASP A 208 -5.91 -12.26 2.62
C ASP A 208 -5.48 -13.75 2.56
N ARG A 209 -5.95 -14.48 1.55
CA ARG A 209 -5.52 -15.87 1.30
C ARG A 209 -4.05 -15.93 0.88
N MET A 210 -3.62 -15.03 0.01
CA MET A 210 -2.22 -14.92 -0.41
C MET A 210 -1.32 -14.59 0.79
N VAL A 211 -1.70 -13.63 1.64
CA VAL A 211 -0.98 -13.33 2.89
C VAL A 211 -0.89 -14.56 3.80
N SER A 212 -1.99 -15.31 3.97
CA SER A 212 -2.01 -16.54 4.77
C SER A 212 -1.03 -17.58 4.25
N VAL A 213 -0.99 -17.78 2.93
CA VAL A 213 -0.09 -18.72 2.26
C VAL A 213 1.37 -18.28 2.39
N ALA A 214 1.67 -17.01 2.13
CA ALA A 214 3.02 -16.48 2.23
C ALA A 214 3.57 -16.59 3.67
N ARG A 215 2.74 -16.33 4.69
CA ARG A 215 3.12 -16.53 6.10
C ARG A 215 3.46 -17.98 6.42
N GLU A 216 2.65 -18.91 5.93
CA GLU A 216 2.90 -20.33 6.13
C GLU A 216 4.17 -20.78 5.41
N ALA A 217 4.36 -20.37 4.16
CA ALA A 217 5.56 -20.65 3.38
C ALA A 217 6.81 -20.11 4.10
N ARG A 218 6.77 -18.85 4.58
CA ARG A 218 7.87 -18.24 5.32
C ARG A 218 8.21 -19.02 6.58
N ARG A 219 7.21 -19.37 7.39
CA ARG A 219 7.42 -20.18 8.61
C ARG A 219 8.11 -21.50 8.28
N ARG A 220 7.62 -22.24 7.28
CA ARG A 220 8.24 -23.51 6.84
C ARG A 220 9.69 -23.35 6.38
N VAL A 221 10.02 -22.24 5.70
CA VAL A 221 11.38 -21.97 5.23
C VAL A 221 12.31 -21.61 6.38
N VAL A 222 11.84 -20.83 7.36
CA VAL A 222 12.61 -20.43 8.54
C VAL A 222 12.82 -21.60 9.50
N ASP A 223 11.83 -22.49 9.65
CA ASP A 223 11.91 -23.65 10.55
C ASP A 223 12.80 -24.78 10.00
N ARG A 224 13.18 -24.74 8.71
CA ARG A 224 14.13 -25.69 8.12
C ARG A 224 15.57 -25.21 8.35
N PRO A 225 16.50 -26.07 8.81
CA PRO A 225 17.91 -25.72 8.88
C PRO A 225 18.38 -25.25 7.50
N ALA A 226 19.04 -24.09 7.46
CA ALA A 226 19.51 -23.53 6.20
C ALA A 226 20.55 -24.47 5.60
N GLU A 227 20.29 -25.01 4.41
CA GLU A 227 21.35 -25.60 3.60
C GLU A 227 22.38 -24.50 3.31
N ALA A 228 23.65 -24.81 3.58
CA ALA A 228 24.74 -23.88 3.42
C ALA A 228 25.02 -23.63 1.92
N SER A 229 24.38 -22.62 1.32
CA SER A 229 24.70 -22.08 -0.01
C SER A 229 23.88 -20.80 -0.27
N SER A 230 24.33 -19.73 -0.93
CA SER A 230 25.64 -19.16 -1.31
C SER A 230 25.35 -17.71 -1.76
N THR A 231 26.33 -16.80 -1.62
CA THR A 231 26.44 -15.46 -2.26
C THR A 231 25.17 -14.65 -2.54
N GLY A 232 24.91 -13.64 -1.70
CA GLY A 232 23.87 -12.63 -1.88
C GLY A 232 23.48 -11.97 -0.55
N CYS A 233 22.62 -10.94 -0.59
CA CYS A 233 22.01 -10.42 0.63
C CYS A 233 21.15 -11.54 1.28
N PRO A 234 21.36 -11.88 2.56
CA PRO A 234 20.61 -12.96 3.24
C PRO A 234 19.09 -12.82 3.13
N GLN A 235 18.59 -11.59 3.06
CA GLN A 235 17.16 -11.30 2.93
C GLN A 235 16.61 -11.66 1.54
N ASP A 236 17.36 -11.44 0.47
CA ASP A 236 16.92 -11.80 -0.88
C ASP A 236 16.97 -13.32 -1.09
N ALA A 237 17.99 -13.99 -0.53
CA ALA A 237 18.05 -15.45 -0.50
C ALA A 237 16.85 -16.05 0.25
N LEU A 238 16.47 -15.46 1.39
CA LEU A 238 15.26 -15.85 2.12
C LEU A 238 14.01 -15.64 1.27
N ARG A 239 13.83 -14.46 0.67
CA ARG A 239 12.68 -14.13 -0.19
C ARG A 239 12.50 -15.18 -1.30
N MET A 240 13.57 -15.50 -2.00
CA MET A 240 13.56 -16.49 -3.08
C MET A 240 13.18 -17.89 -2.59
N ARG A 241 13.66 -18.31 -1.41
CA ARG A 241 13.26 -19.59 -0.80
C ARG A 241 11.77 -19.60 -0.45
N VAL A 242 11.24 -18.51 0.09
CA VAL A 242 9.80 -18.40 0.40
C VAL A 242 8.96 -18.49 -0.87
N TRP A 243 9.32 -17.75 -1.92
CA TRP A 243 8.61 -17.80 -3.20
C TRP A 243 8.55 -19.21 -3.80
N ARG A 244 9.64 -19.99 -3.68
CA ARG A 244 9.66 -21.40 -4.13
C ARG A 244 8.76 -22.31 -3.28
N GLU A 245 8.56 -22.01 -2.00
CA GLU A 245 7.71 -22.79 -1.09
C GLU A 245 6.22 -22.44 -1.25
N VAL A 246 5.85 -21.24 -1.73
CA VAL A 246 4.45 -20.82 -1.91
C VAL A 246 3.64 -21.81 -2.76
N PRO A 247 4.09 -22.25 -3.96
CA PRO A 247 3.39 -23.26 -4.75
C PRO A 247 3.14 -24.59 -4.00
N VAL A 248 4.07 -24.99 -3.12
CA VAL A 248 3.96 -26.22 -2.31
C VAL A 248 2.86 -26.07 -1.24
N VAL A 249 2.77 -24.90 -0.61
CA VAL A 249 1.69 -24.60 0.35
C VAL A 249 0.34 -24.58 -0.36
N LEU A 250 0.25 -23.95 -1.54
CA LEU A 250 -0.98 -23.88 -2.34
C LEU A 250 -1.48 -25.27 -2.76
N GLU A 251 -0.57 -26.14 -3.21
CA GLU A 251 -0.89 -27.52 -3.57
C GLU A 251 -1.46 -28.30 -2.38
N LYS A 252 -0.82 -28.21 -1.21
CA LYS A 252 -1.31 -28.87 0.02
C LYS A 252 -2.68 -28.36 0.48
N ARG A 253 -3.02 -27.11 0.18
CA ARG A 253 -4.34 -26.52 0.47
C ARG A 253 -5.40 -26.82 -0.59
N GLY A 254 -5.04 -27.53 -1.67
CA GLY A 254 -5.94 -27.81 -2.79
C GLY A 254 -6.26 -26.58 -3.65
N TRP A 255 -5.46 -25.50 -3.57
CA TRP A 255 -5.72 -24.23 -4.24
C TRP A 255 -5.00 -24.16 -5.60
N LYS A 256 -5.42 -25.01 -6.54
CA LYS A 256 -4.77 -25.17 -7.85
C LYS A 256 -4.73 -23.86 -8.66
N ASP A 257 -5.79 -23.05 -8.63
CA ASP A 257 -5.90 -21.76 -9.35
C ASP A 257 -4.81 -20.73 -8.98
N LEU A 258 -4.33 -20.75 -7.73
CA LEU A 258 -3.31 -19.82 -7.23
C LEU A 258 -1.88 -20.29 -7.58
N ARG A 259 -1.68 -21.59 -7.83
CA ARG A 259 -0.37 -22.21 -8.04
C ARG A 259 0.30 -21.77 -9.33
N GLU A 260 -0.46 -21.62 -10.41
CA GLU A 260 0.05 -21.15 -11.71
C GLU A 260 0.54 -19.70 -11.64
N ARG A 261 0.06 -18.92 -10.67
CA ARG A 261 0.29 -17.48 -10.52
C ARG A 261 1.36 -17.13 -9.48
N ALA A 262 1.69 -18.07 -8.60
CA ALA A 262 2.77 -17.94 -7.62
C ALA A 262 4.14 -18.35 -8.16
N ARG A 263 4.26 -18.62 -9.47
CA ARG A 263 5.57 -18.84 -10.09
C ARG A 263 6.41 -17.58 -9.93
N PRO A 264 7.69 -17.71 -9.55
CA PRO A 264 8.57 -16.55 -9.53
C PRO A 264 8.57 -15.94 -10.94
N PRO A 265 8.53 -14.59 -11.07
CA PRO A 265 8.81 -13.97 -12.35
C PRO A 265 10.18 -14.48 -12.81
N SER A 266 10.24 -15.04 -14.01
CA SER A 266 11.50 -15.41 -14.64
C SER A 266 12.37 -14.17 -14.71
N GLY A 267 13.52 -14.21 -14.03
CA GLY A 267 14.52 -13.15 -14.03
C GLY A 267 15.18 -12.97 -15.38
#